data_AF-A0A1X7NY17-F1
#
_entry.id   AF-A0A1X7NY17-F1
#
_cell.length_a   1.000
_cell.length_b   1.000
_cell.length_c   1.000
_cell.angle_alpha   90.00
_cell.angle_beta   90.00
_cell.angle_gamma   90.00
#
_symmetry.space_group_name_H-M   'P 1'
#
loop_
_entity.id
_entity.type
_entity.pdbx_description
1 polymer ?
#
loop_
_entity_poly.entity_id
_entity_poly.type
_entity_poly.pdbx_seq_one_letter_code
_entity_poly.pdbx_strand_id
1 'polypeptide(L)'
;MSKSYDLSDGLLNLRRWLLEYEGTGLTLSGEDVRELRKLLQPLATKARQMEHELSRHLWNEQARADLRRLAEQEDAVVAEAARPGTNLRLLSRTGVPFTDGRPRA
;
A
#
# COMPACT_ATOMS: atom_id res chain seq x y z
N MET A 1 -22.32 -8.53 -5.54
CA MET A 1 -21.93 -9.56 -4.55
C MET A 1 -20.42 -9.45 -4.33
N SER A 2 -20.02 -9.37 -3.06
CA SER A 2 -18.69 -8.91 -2.61
C SER A 2 -17.57 -9.86 -3.03
N LYS A 3 -16.62 -9.38 -3.83
CA LYS A 3 -15.38 -10.11 -4.24
C LYS A 3 -14.54 -10.60 -3.06
N SER A 4 -14.80 -10.10 -1.85
CA SER A 4 -14.01 -10.38 -0.65
C SER A 4 -14.19 -11.82 -0.12
N TYR A 5 -15.32 -12.48 -0.40
CA TYR A 5 -15.59 -13.82 0.17
C TYR A 5 -15.14 -14.97 -0.72
N ASP A 6 -14.91 -14.74 -2.01
CA ASP A 6 -14.60 -15.84 -2.92
C ASP A 6 -13.29 -16.57 -2.58
N LEU A 7 -12.29 -15.85 -2.06
CA LEU A 7 -11.03 -16.45 -1.64
C LEU A 7 -11.23 -17.32 -0.40
N SER A 8 -11.92 -16.79 0.62
CA SER A 8 -12.21 -17.54 1.84
C SER A 8 -13.09 -18.75 1.57
N ASP A 9 -14.11 -18.60 0.72
CA ASP A 9 -15.02 -19.69 0.37
C ASP A 9 -14.29 -20.79 -0.40
N GLY A 10 -13.41 -20.41 -1.33
CA GLY A 10 -12.58 -21.36 -2.06
C GLY A 10 -11.59 -22.11 -1.16
N LEU A 11 -10.96 -21.43 -0.21
CA LEU A 11 -10.08 -22.07 0.79
C LEU A 11 -10.85 -23.00 1.73
N LEU A 12 -12.06 -22.61 2.18
CA LEU A 12 -12.93 -23.44 3.02
C LEU A 12 -13.42 -24.67 2.27
N ASN A 13 -13.72 -24.54 0.97
CA ASN A 13 -14.08 -25.66 0.11
C ASN A 13 -12.91 -26.64 -0.05
N LEU A 14 -11.70 -26.13 -0.32
CA LEU A 14 -10.51 -26.96 -0.43
C LEU A 14 -10.23 -27.72 0.87
N ARG A 15 -10.35 -27.04 2.01
CA ARG A 15 -10.20 -27.66 3.34
C ARG A 15 -11.22 -28.77 3.56
N ARG A 16 -12.51 -28.55 3.24
CA ARG A 16 -13.56 -29.57 3.38
C ARG A 16 -13.26 -30.79 2.51
N TRP A 17 -12.87 -30.57 1.27
CA TRP A 17 -12.49 -31.65 0.37
C TRP A 17 -11.32 -32.48 0.92
N LEU A 18 -10.30 -31.84 1.48
CA LEU A 18 -9.16 -32.56 2.08
C LEU A 18 -9.55 -33.35 3.34
N LEU A 19 -10.48 -32.84 4.15
CA LEU A 19 -10.96 -33.53 5.37
C LEU A 19 -11.62 -34.87 5.06
N GLU A 20 -12.27 -35.02 3.91
CA GLU A 20 -12.91 -36.28 3.50
C GLU A 20 -11.93 -37.45 3.37
N TYR A 21 -10.63 -37.15 3.21
CA TYR A 21 -9.57 -38.15 3.02
C TYR A 21 -8.59 -38.23 4.20
N GLU A 22 -8.86 -37.53 5.30
CA GLU A 22 -7.95 -37.49 6.46
C GLU A 22 -7.76 -38.87 7.12
N GLY A 23 -8.81 -39.69 7.16
CA GLY A 23 -8.77 -41.02 7.79
C GLY A 23 -8.23 -42.15 6.91
N THR A 24 -8.28 -42.00 5.59
CA THR A 24 -7.95 -43.06 4.62
C THR A 24 -6.68 -42.77 3.82
N GLY A 25 -6.22 -41.52 3.81
CA GLY A 25 -5.15 -41.06 2.93
C GLY A 25 -5.63 -40.86 1.49
N LEU A 26 -4.96 -39.98 0.75
CA LEU A 26 -5.27 -39.69 -0.64
C LEU A 26 -4.03 -39.90 -1.51
N THR A 27 -4.11 -40.84 -2.46
CA THR A 27 -3.10 -40.98 -3.51
C THR A 27 -3.56 -40.20 -4.72
N LEU A 28 -2.86 -39.12 -5.03
CA LEU A 28 -3.16 -38.29 -6.20
C LEU A 28 -2.43 -38.82 -7.43
N SER A 29 -3.18 -39.04 -8.51
CA SER A 29 -2.59 -39.25 -9.83
C SER A 29 -2.04 -37.94 -10.41
N GLY A 30 -1.25 -38.02 -11.48
CA GLY A 30 -0.78 -36.82 -12.18
C GLY A 30 -1.91 -35.97 -12.81
N GLU A 31 -3.09 -36.55 -13.01
CA GLU A 31 -4.30 -35.82 -13.42
C GLU A 31 -4.91 -35.06 -12.25
N ASP A 32 -5.04 -35.71 -11.10
CA ASP A 32 -5.57 -35.07 -9.88
C ASP A 32 -4.69 -33.91 -9.42
N VAL A 33 -3.36 -34.06 -9.51
CA VAL A 33 -2.41 -32.97 -9.23
C VAL A 33 -2.62 -31.79 -10.18
N ARG A 34 -2.95 -32.03 -11.46
CA ARG A 34 -3.23 -30.97 -12.43
C ARG A 34 -4.52 -30.24 -12.09
N GLU A 35 -5.57 -30.95 -11.71
CA GLU A 35 -6.84 -30.34 -11.28
C GLU A 35 -6.67 -29.55 -9.98
N LEU A 36 -5.99 -30.10 -8.99
CA LEU A 36 -5.66 -29.38 -7.75
C LEU A 36 -4.88 -28.08 -8.05
N ARG A 37 -3.93 -28.13 -8.98
CA ARG A 37 -3.18 -26.93 -9.39
C ARG A 37 -4.07 -25.88 -10.06
N LYS A 38 -5.02 -26.31 -10.90
CA LYS A 38 -6.01 -25.41 -11.53
C LYS A 38 -6.92 -24.74 -10.49
N LEU A 39 -7.27 -25.45 -9.41
CA LEU A 39 -8.07 -24.92 -8.31
C LEU A 39 -7.28 -23.94 -7.42
N LEU A 40 -5.99 -24.22 -7.18
CA LEU A 40 -5.12 -23.34 -6.37
C LEU A 40 -4.77 -22.02 -7.08
N GLN A 41 -4.59 -22.04 -8.39
CA GLN A 41 -4.20 -20.87 -9.17
C GLN A 41 -5.12 -19.63 -8.99
N PRO A 42 -6.46 -19.73 -9.08
CA PRO A 42 -7.34 -18.59 -8.86
C PRO A 42 -7.33 -18.11 -7.42
N LEU A 43 -7.16 -19.00 -6.43
CA LEU A 43 -7.03 -18.61 -5.02
C LEU A 43 -5.76 -17.79 -4.80
N ALA A 44 -4.63 -18.24 -5.32
CA ALA A 44 -3.37 -17.50 -5.22
C ALA A 44 -3.46 -16.12 -5.90
N THR A 45 -4.15 -16.05 -7.04
CA THR A 45 -4.36 -14.79 -7.77
C THR A 45 -5.23 -13.82 -6.97
N LYS A 46 -6.32 -14.30 -6.37
CA LYS A 46 -7.20 -13.49 -5.52
C LYS A 46 -6.48 -13.00 -4.26
N ALA A 47 -5.70 -13.85 -3.61
CA ALA A 47 -4.89 -13.47 -2.45
C ALA A 47 -3.94 -12.32 -2.79
N ARG A 48 -3.22 -12.43 -3.90
CA ARG A 48 -2.28 -11.40 -4.35
C ARG A 48 -2.97 -10.09 -4.72
N GLN A 49 -4.16 -10.16 -5.32
CA GLN A 49 -4.97 -8.96 -5.58
C GLN A 49 -5.39 -8.26 -4.29
N MET A 50 -5.84 -9.01 -3.28
CA MET A 50 -6.18 -8.46 -1.98
C MET A 50 -4.97 -7.82 -1.28
N GLU A 51 -3.79 -8.44 -1.35
CA GLU A 51 -2.54 -7.85 -0.83
C GLU A 51 -2.22 -6.51 -1.51
N HIS A 52 -2.35 -6.44 -2.84
CA HIS A 52 -2.13 -5.20 -3.59
C HIS A 52 -3.17 -4.12 -3.26
N GLU A 53 -4.43 -4.50 -3.06
CA GLU A 53 -5.49 -3.59 -2.61
C GLU A 53 -5.20 -3.05 -1.21
N LEU A 54 -4.88 -3.92 -0.26
CA LEU A 54 -4.54 -3.53 1.11
C LEU A 54 -3.31 -2.62 1.15
N SER A 55 -2.25 -2.97 0.43
CA SER A 55 -1.04 -2.15 0.34
C SER A 55 -1.32 -0.75 -0.20
N ARG A 56 -2.14 -0.63 -1.25
CA ARG A 56 -2.57 0.68 -1.77
C ARG A 56 -3.39 1.47 -0.75
N HIS A 57 -4.31 0.81 -0.05
CA HIS A 57 -5.10 1.46 1.00
C HIS A 57 -4.22 2.01 2.12
N LEU A 58 -3.31 1.18 2.66
CA LEU A 58 -2.38 1.57 3.71
C LEU A 58 -1.47 2.71 3.27
N TRP A 59 -0.96 2.66 2.03
CA TRP A 59 -0.10 3.72 1.52
C TRP A 59 -0.84 5.05 1.34
N ASN A 60 -2.07 5.00 0.84
CA ASN A 60 -2.92 6.18 0.70
C ASN A 60 -3.30 6.78 2.06
N GLU A 61 -3.61 5.95 3.04
CA GLU A 61 -3.89 6.41 4.41
C GLU A 61 -2.66 7.06 5.04
N GLN A 62 -1.48 6.46 4.87
CA GLN A 62 -0.24 7.03 5.35
C GLN A 62 0.05 8.38 4.69
N ALA A 63 -0.09 8.48 3.36
CA ALA A 63 0.11 9.74 2.64
C ALA A 63 -0.86 10.84 3.12
N ARG A 64 -2.12 10.49 3.40
CA ARG A 64 -3.09 11.45 3.98
C ARG A 64 -2.69 11.88 5.39
N ALA A 65 -2.18 10.98 6.21
CA ALA A 65 -1.70 11.31 7.55
C ALA A 65 -0.48 12.24 7.49
N ASP A 66 0.45 11.99 6.56
CA ASP A 66 1.65 12.81 6.38
C ASP A 66 1.30 14.22 5.89
N LEU A 67 0.35 14.34 4.94
CA LEU A 67 -0.16 15.65 4.50
C LEU A 67 -0.82 16.44 5.63
N ARG A 68 -1.57 15.79 6.52
CA ARG A 68 -2.18 16.46 7.69
C ARG A 68 -1.10 16.98 8.65
N ARG A 69 -0.07 16.18 8.93
CA ARG A 69 1.04 16.62 9.78
C ARG A 69 1.81 17.80 9.19
N LEU A 70 2.02 17.80 7.87
CA LEU A 70 2.64 18.93 7.18
C LEU A 70 1.80 20.21 7.32
N ALA A 71 0.49 20.12 7.12
CA ALA A 71 -0.41 21.26 7.31
C ALA A 71 -0.39 21.78 8.76
N GLU A 72 -0.43 20.87 9.75
CA GLU A 72 -0.33 21.24 11.18
C GLU A 72 1.01 21.93 11.51
N GLN A 73 2.11 21.48 10.90
CA GLN A 73 3.42 22.11 11.05
C GLN A 73 3.49 23.48 10.39
N GLU A 74 2.93 23.64 9.19
CA GLU A 74 2.83 24.92 8.49
C GLU A 74 2.00 25.92 9.32
N ASP A 75 0.84 25.50 9.83
CA ASP A 75 0.00 26.32 10.69
C ASP A 75 0.73 26.73 11.97
N ALA A 76 1.50 25.82 12.59
CA ALA A 76 2.31 26.13 13.76
C ALA A 76 3.42 27.15 13.46
N VAL A 77 4.08 27.04 12.30
CA VAL A 77 5.10 27.98 11.85
C VAL A 77 4.50 29.37 11.56
N VAL A 78 3.35 29.43 10.90
CA VAL A 78 2.64 30.69 10.63
C VAL A 78 2.18 31.34 11.93
N ALA A 79 1.64 30.57 12.87
CA ALA A 79 1.22 31.05 14.18
C ALA A 79 2.39 31.62 14.98
N GLU A 80 3.56 30.96 14.92
CA GLU A 80 4.78 31.46 15.57
C GLU A 80 5.29 32.73 14.86
N ALA A 81 5.30 32.78 13.52
CA ALA A 81 5.68 33.98 12.76
C ALA A 81 4.80 35.21 13.06
N ALA A 82 3.54 34.99 13.44
CA ALA A 82 2.62 36.05 13.84
C ALA A 82 2.82 36.55 15.29
N ARG A 83 3.64 35.88 16.11
CA ARG A 83 3.92 36.30 17.49
C ARG A 83 4.90 37.49 17.53
N PRO A 84 4.59 38.58 18.26
CA PRO A 84 5.51 39.70 18.43
C PRO A 84 6.80 39.26 19.15
N GLY A 85 7.97 39.61 18.58
CA GLY A 85 9.28 39.32 19.19
C GLY A 85 9.89 37.96 18.85
N THR A 86 9.46 37.31 17.76
CA THR A 86 9.93 35.98 17.37
C THR A 86 11.39 35.94 16.89
N ASN A 87 12.08 34.83 17.20
CA ASN A 87 13.44 34.52 16.71
C ASN A 87 13.44 33.77 15.36
N LEU A 88 12.32 33.74 14.64
CA LEU A 88 12.24 33.13 13.32
C LEU A 88 13.10 33.94 12.34
N ARG A 89 14.34 33.50 12.13
CA ARG A 89 15.15 33.89 10.97
C ARG A 89 14.45 33.32 9.74
N LEU A 90 13.56 34.12 9.14
CA LEU A 90 13.20 33.92 7.74
C LEU A 90 14.52 33.93 6.98
N LEU A 91 14.91 32.78 6.42
CA LEU A 91 15.93 32.75 5.38
C LEU A 91 15.32 33.53 4.22
N SER A 92 15.48 34.84 4.23
CA SER A 92 15.26 35.67 3.06
C SER A 92 16.09 35.02 1.99
N ARG A 93 15.42 34.48 0.96
CA ARG A 93 16.05 33.96 -0.24
C ARG A 93 16.97 35.07 -0.73
N THR A 94 18.24 35.00 -0.35
CA THR A 94 19.28 35.90 -0.83
C THR A 94 19.23 35.69 -2.33
N GLY A 95 18.73 36.70 -3.03
CA GLY A 95 18.69 36.71 -4.47
C GLY A 95 20.12 36.67 -4.94
N VAL A 96 20.68 35.47 -5.09
CA VAL A 96 21.85 35.28 -5.92
C VAL A 96 21.33 35.56 -7.32
N PRO A 97 21.73 36.67 -7.97
CA PRO A 97 21.33 36.91 -9.34
C PRO A 97 21.82 35.71 -10.16
N PHE A 98 20.91 35.09 -10.89
CA PHE A 98 21.28 34.06 -11.86
C PHE A 98 22.22 34.70 -12.89
N THR A 99 23.46 34.24 -12.94
CA THR A 99 24.42 34.59 -13.98
C THR A 99 24.56 33.39 -14.91
N ASP A 100 24.30 33.57 -16.21
CA ASP A 100 24.36 32.46 -17.19
C ASP A 100 25.79 32.11 -17.65
N GLY A 101 26.80 32.74 -17.05
CA GLY A 101 28.22 32.48 -17.31
C GLY A 101 28.74 32.97 -18.67
N ARG A 102 27.94 33.66 -19.50
CA ARG A 102 28.41 34.13 -20.81
C ARG A 102 29.21 35.43 -20.70
N PRO A 103 30.41 35.51 -21.29
CA PRO A 103 31.15 36.76 -21.39
C PRO A 103 30.37 37.73 -22.29
N ARG A 104 30.23 38.98 -21.84
CA ARG A 104 29.64 40.05 -22.65
C ARG A 104 30.58 40.35 -23.82
N ALA A 105 30.03 40.27 -25.04
CA ALA A 105 30.68 40.74 -26.26
C ALA A 105 30.81 42.27 -26.26
#